data_AF-A0A7R9YVB2-F1
#
_entry.id   AF-A0A7R9YVB2-F1
#
_cell.length_a   1.000
_cell.length_b   1.000
_cell.length_c   1.000
_cell.angle_alpha   90.00
_cell.angle_beta   90.00
_cell.angle_gamma   90.00
#
_symmetry.space_group_name_H-M   'P 1'
#
loop_
_entity.id
_entity.type
_entity.pdbx_description
1 polymer ?
#
loop_
_entity_poly.entity_id
_entity_poly.type
_entity_poly.pdbx_seq_one_letter_code
_entity_poly.pdbx_strand_id
1 'polypeptide(L)'
;TDPAIYQAWAVVEKQRGRAGEARALFEAGTRADPGHLPLWQAWGCMEAELGDVERARELFQEGVWADPRSRDTIFIFHAWAVLERRCGNLGLARELFKAAIKVDP
;
A
#
# COMPACT_ATOMS: atom_id res chain seq x y z
N THR A 1 -18.64 -8.79 -2.06
CA THR A 1 -17.51 -9.76 -1.97
C THR A 1 -16.48 -9.13 -1.08
N ASP A 2 -15.93 -9.87 -0.10
CA ASP A 2 -15.08 -9.31 0.95
C ASP A 2 -13.72 -8.82 0.38
N PRO A 3 -13.33 -7.54 0.59
CA PRO A 3 -12.04 -6.98 0.20
C PRO A 3 -10.82 -7.80 0.66
N ALA A 4 -10.91 -8.47 1.81
CA ALA A 4 -9.84 -9.32 2.34
C ALA A 4 -9.58 -10.56 1.46
N ILE A 5 -10.59 -11.06 0.75
CA ILE A 5 -10.45 -12.19 -0.17
C ILE A 5 -9.64 -11.77 -1.40
N TYR A 6 -9.87 -10.57 -1.92
CA TYR A 6 -9.07 -10.03 -3.03
C TYR A 6 -7.61 -9.86 -2.62
N GLN A 7 -7.35 -9.38 -1.41
CA GLN A 7 -5.99 -9.27 -0.87
C GLN A 7 -5.30 -10.64 -0.82
N ALA A 8 -5.93 -11.64 -0.20
CA ALA A 8 -5.35 -12.97 -0.07
C ALA A 8 -5.08 -13.62 -1.44
N TRP A 9 -6.00 -13.47 -2.39
CA TRP A 9 -5.84 -14.02 -3.74
C TRP A 9 -4.72 -13.32 -4.52
N ALA A 10 -4.66 -11.98 -4.47
CA ALA A 10 -3.61 -11.22 -5.15
C ALA A 10 -2.21 -11.59 -4.63
N VAL A 11 -2.07 -11.85 -3.31
CA VAL A 11 -0.82 -12.34 -2.72
C VAL A 11 -0.42 -13.72 -3.27
N VAL A 12 -1.38 -14.63 -3.47
CA VAL A 12 -1.13 -15.95 -4.05
C VAL A 12 -0.69 -15.83 -5.52
N GLU A 13 -1.35 -14.98 -6.31
CA GLU A 13 -0.96 -14.80 -7.72
C GLU A 13 0.40 -14.11 -7.87
N LYS A 14 0.73 -13.17 -6.98
CA LYS A 14 2.07 -12.60 -6.87
C LYS A 14 3.12 -13.69 -6.61
N GLN A 15 2.89 -14.60 -5.67
CA GLN A 15 3.82 -15.71 -5.38
C GLN A 15 4.00 -16.66 -6.56
N ARG A 16 3.01 -16.74 -7.45
CA ARG A 16 3.07 -17.51 -8.70
C ARG A 16 3.75 -16.76 -9.86
N GLY A 17 4.27 -15.56 -9.62
CA GLY A 17 4.90 -14.71 -10.65
C GLY A 17 3.89 -14.03 -11.58
N ARG A 18 2.59 -14.08 -11.27
CA ARG A 18 1.51 -13.49 -12.09
C ARG A 18 1.17 -12.08 -11.61
N ALA A 19 2.15 -11.20 -11.67
CA ALA A 19 2.00 -9.81 -11.21
C ALA A 19 0.84 -9.07 -11.92
N GLY A 20 0.59 -9.35 -13.20
CA GLY A 20 -0.53 -8.76 -13.94
C GLY A 20 -1.91 -9.15 -13.40
N GLU A 21 -2.08 -10.43 -13.05
CA GLU A 21 -3.33 -10.93 -12.43
C GLU A 21 -3.50 -10.36 -11.02
N ALA A 22 -2.42 -10.28 -10.24
CA ALA A 22 -2.44 -9.66 -8.92
C ALA A 22 -2.84 -8.18 -8.98
N ARG A 23 -2.33 -7.40 -9.95
CA ARG A 23 -2.75 -6.00 -10.17
C ARG A 23 -4.25 -5.89 -10.45
N ALA A 24 -4.78 -6.73 -11.34
CA ALA A 24 -6.21 -6.72 -11.66
C ALA A 24 -7.08 -7.05 -10.44
N LEU A 25 -6.63 -7.95 -9.57
CA LEU A 25 -7.30 -8.29 -8.32
C LEU A 25 -7.25 -7.15 -7.30
N PHE A 26 -6.10 -6.49 -7.16
CA PHE A 26 -5.99 -5.30 -6.30
C PHE A 26 -6.88 -4.17 -6.80
N GLU A 27 -6.88 -3.90 -8.11
CA GLU A 27 -7.72 -2.86 -8.72
C GLU A 27 -9.22 -3.15 -8.56
N ALA A 28 -9.63 -4.41 -8.71
CA ALA A 28 -11.01 -4.82 -8.47
C ALA A 28 -11.38 -4.67 -6.98
N GLY A 29 -10.46 -5.02 -6.08
CA GLY A 29 -10.63 -4.87 -4.63
C GLY A 29 -10.77 -3.41 -4.20
N THR A 30 -9.89 -2.53 -4.68
CA THR A 30 -9.93 -1.10 -4.35
C THR A 30 -11.11 -0.39 -4.98
N ARG A 31 -11.61 -0.83 -6.14
CA ARG A 31 -12.90 -0.35 -6.69
C ARG A 31 -14.10 -0.81 -5.87
N ALA A 32 -14.05 -2.02 -5.30
CA ALA A 32 -15.14 -2.55 -4.48
C ALA A 32 -15.20 -1.88 -3.10
N ASP A 33 -14.05 -1.63 -2.49
CA ASP A 33 -13.91 -0.90 -1.23
C ASP A 33 -12.66 -0.01 -1.25
N PRO A 34 -12.81 1.26 -1.67
CA PRO A 34 -11.71 2.21 -1.67
C PRO A 34 -11.14 2.47 -0.27
N GLY A 35 -11.95 2.34 0.79
CA GLY A 35 -11.54 2.60 2.17
C GLY A 35 -10.73 1.47 2.80
N HIS A 36 -10.61 0.32 2.13
CA HIS A 36 -9.86 -0.81 2.65
C HIS A 36 -8.34 -0.62 2.47
N LEU A 37 -7.74 0.13 3.40
CA LEU A 37 -6.31 0.48 3.42
C LEU A 37 -5.33 -0.71 3.30
N PRO A 38 -5.61 -1.91 3.83
CA PRO A 38 -4.75 -3.08 3.62
C PRO A 38 -4.57 -3.47 2.14
N LEU A 39 -5.55 -3.24 1.27
CA LEU A 39 -5.41 -3.50 -0.18
C LEU A 39 -4.40 -2.54 -0.81
N TRP A 40 -4.50 -1.25 -0.50
CA TRP A 40 -3.56 -0.23 -0.98
C TRP A 40 -2.13 -0.51 -0.51
N GLN A 41 -1.99 -0.89 0.76
CA GLN A 41 -0.69 -1.25 1.33
C GLN A 41 -0.10 -2.48 0.62
N ALA A 42 -0.88 -3.55 0.47
CA ALA A 42 -0.43 -4.79 -0.18
C ALA A 42 -0.05 -4.56 -1.65
N TRP A 43 -0.83 -3.75 -2.37
CA TRP A 43 -0.54 -3.39 -3.75
C TRP A 43 0.75 -2.56 -3.87
N GLY A 44 0.89 -1.49 -3.08
CA GLY A 44 2.11 -0.68 -3.08
C GLY A 44 3.36 -1.48 -2.71
N CYS A 45 3.27 -2.38 -1.73
CA CYS A 45 4.34 -3.31 -1.39
C CYS A 45 4.71 -4.25 -2.55
N MET A 46 3.73 -4.75 -3.30
CA MET A 46 3.99 -5.58 -4.47
C MET A 46 4.75 -4.80 -5.56
N GLU A 47 4.31 -3.58 -5.90
CA GLU A 47 4.99 -2.77 -6.91
C GLU A 47 6.42 -2.42 -6.50
N ALA A 48 6.63 -2.09 -5.23
CA ALA A 48 7.96 -1.87 -4.67
C ALA A 48 8.88 -3.09 -4.80
N GLU A 49 8.36 -4.30 -4.58
CA GLU A 49 9.11 -5.55 -4.76
C GLU A 49 9.39 -5.87 -6.23
N LEU A 50 8.52 -5.44 -7.14
CA LEU A 50 8.73 -5.55 -8.59
C LEU A 50 9.69 -4.48 -9.13
N GLY A 51 10.13 -3.55 -8.29
CA GLY A 51 11.05 -2.47 -8.64
C GLY A 51 10.37 -1.19 -9.14
N ASP A 52 9.04 -1.16 -9.20
CA ASP A 52 8.27 0.02 -9.61
C ASP A 52 7.99 0.92 -8.39
N VAL A 53 9.04 1.62 -7.96
CA VAL A 53 9.02 2.49 -6.78
C VAL A 53 8.05 3.66 -6.96
N GLU A 54 7.99 4.24 -8.15
CA GLU A 54 7.09 5.37 -8.41
C GLU A 54 5.64 4.95 -8.31
N ARG A 55 5.27 3.80 -8.91
CA ARG A 55 3.90 3.29 -8.77
C ARG A 55 3.56 2.94 -7.32
N ALA A 56 4.51 2.39 -6.56
CA ALA A 56 4.31 2.12 -5.15
C ALA A 56 4.00 3.41 -4.34
N ARG A 57 4.67 4.52 -4.63
CA ARG A 57 4.40 5.82 -4.00
C ARG A 57 3.01 6.33 -4.32
N GLU A 58 2.62 6.28 -5.59
CA GLU A 58 1.29 6.69 -6.04
C GLU A 58 0.21 5.91 -5.29
N LEU A 59 0.35 4.58 -5.20
CA LEU A 59 -0.59 3.70 -4.50
C LEU A 59 -0.68 4.00 -3.01
N PHE A 60 0.44 4.28 -2.34
CA PHE A 60 0.41 4.69 -0.93
C PHE A 60 -0.29 6.05 -0.76
N GLN A 61 -0.04 7.00 -1.66
CA GLN A 61 -0.70 8.29 -1.62
C GLN A 61 -2.21 8.18 -1.88
N GLU A 62 -2.62 7.39 -2.88
CA GLU A 62 -4.02 7.07 -3.18
C GLU A 62 -4.71 6.43 -1.97
N GLY A 63 -4.06 5.46 -1.30
CA GLY A 63 -4.59 4.84 -0.09
C GLY A 63 -4.80 5.83 1.06
N VAL A 64 -3.86 6.75 1.30
CA VAL A 64 -4.02 7.81 2.32
C VAL A 64 -5.20 8.72 1.97
N TRP A 65 -5.40 9.05 0.70
CA TRP A 65 -6.52 9.89 0.26
C TRP A 65 -7.87 9.16 0.28
N ALA A 66 -7.87 7.85 0.14
CA ALA A 66 -9.08 7.04 0.13
C ALA A 66 -9.75 7.00 1.51
N ASP A 67 -8.96 6.92 2.59
CA ASP A 67 -9.45 7.12 3.95
C ASP A 67 -8.44 7.86 4.85
N PRO A 68 -8.41 9.21 4.80
CA PRO A 68 -7.43 10.01 5.53
C PRO A 68 -7.67 10.08 7.04
N ARG A 69 -8.84 9.61 7.52
CA ARG A 69 -9.22 9.67 8.93
C ARG A 69 -9.11 8.34 9.64
N SER A 70 -8.92 7.25 8.89
CA SER A 70 -8.71 5.94 9.48
C SER A 70 -7.41 5.88 10.28
N ARG A 71 -7.45 5.10 11.36
CA ARG A 71 -6.25 4.72 12.11
C ARG A 71 -5.36 3.78 11.30
N ASP A 72 -5.93 3.04 10.37
CA ASP A 72 -5.19 2.08 9.56
C ASP A 72 -4.24 2.76 8.56
N THR A 73 -4.35 4.09 8.39
CA THR A 73 -3.39 4.92 7.62
C THR A 73 -1.98 4.86 8.20
N ILE A 74 -1.83 4.49 9.48
CA ILE A 74 -0.53 4.19 10.11
C ILE A 74 0.23 3.12 9.29
N PHE A 75 -0.46 2.07 8.83
CA PHE A 75 0.18 0.97 8.09
C PHE A 75 0.69 1.43 6.73
N ILE A 76 -0.03 2.34 6.07
CA ILE A 76 0.42 2.93 4.80
C ILE A 76 1.63 3.84 5.01
N PHE A 77 1.59 4.74 6.00
CA PHE A 77 2.74 5.60 6.29
C PHE A 77 3.99 4.79 6.68
N HIS A 78 3.82 3.73 7.46
CA HIS A 78 4.90 2.83 7.80
C HIS A 78 5.49 2.13 6.56
N ALA A 79 4.64 1.55 5.70
CA ALA A 79 5.08 0.87 4.48
C ALA A 79 5.81 1.84 3.52
N TRP A 80 5.27 3.04 3.35
CA TRP A 80 5.88 4.08 2.52
C TRP A 80 7.21 4.57 3.11
N ALA A 81 7.29 4.81 4.42
CA ALA A 81 8.54 5.20 5.07
C ALA A 81 9.65 4.14 4.91
N VAL A 82 9.29 2.86 5.00
CA VAL A 82 10.22 1.74 4.75
C VAL A 82 10.68 1.72 3.30
N LEU A 83 9.80 1.97 2.33
CA LEU A 83 10.16 2.11 0.91
C LEU A 83 11.16 3.25 0.72
N GLU A 84 10.86 4.45 1.21
CA GLU A 84 11.74 5.61 1.04
C GLU A 84 13.10 5.40 1.69
N ARG A 85 13.15 4.75 2.86
CA ARG A 85 14.41 4.36 3.51
C ARG A 85 15.24 3.43 2.62
N ARG A 86 14.62 2.45 1.95
CA ARG A 86 15.30 1.54 1.01
C ARG A 86 15.80 2.26 -0.23
N CYS A 87 15.07 3.28 -0.70
CA CYS A 87 15.46 4.12 -1.83
C CYS A 87 16.50 5.21 -1.48
N GLY A 88 16.91 5.33 -0.21
CA GLY A 88 17.87 6.34 0.24
C GLY A 88 17.25 7.71 0.58
N ASN A 89 15.93 7.85 0.48
CA ASN A 89 15.19 9.08 0.79
C ASN A 89 14.92 9.22 2.30
N LEU A 90 15.99 9.31 3.09
CA LEU A 90 15.91 9.34 4.55
C LEU A 90 15.13 10.53 5.11
N GLY A 91 15.18 11.68 4.42
CA GLY A 91 14.42 12.87 4.81
C GLY A 91 12.91 12.63 4.78
N LEU A 92 12.40 12.09 3.67
CA LEU A 92 10.99 11.77 3.50
C LEU A 92 10.57 10.61 4.42
N ALA A 93 11.39 9.56 4.53
CA ALA A 93 11.13 8.45 5.44
C ALA A 93 10.89 8.93 6.88
N ARG A 94 11.70 9.88 7.36
CA ARG A 94 11.55 10.44 8.71
C ARG A 94 10.25 11.21 8.87
N GLU A 95 9.85 12.01 7.89
CA GLU A 95 8.59 12.76 7.96
C GLU A 95 7.38 11.82 7.91
N LEU A 96 7.44 10.75 7.12
CA LEU A 96 6.40 9.73 7.06
C LEU A 96 6.26 8.96 8.40
N PHE A 97 7.37 8.61 9.06
CA PHE A 97 7.30 8.00 10.40
C PHE A 97 6.70 8.94 11.45
N LYS A 98 7.02 10.24 11.41
CA LYS A 98 6.39 11.22 12.29
C LYS A 98 4.88 11.33 12.03
N ALA A 99 4.47 11.30 10.75
CA ALA A 99 3.07 11.30 10.37
C ALA A 99 2.35 10.06 10.93
N ALA A 100 2.96 8.88 10.83
CA ALA A 100 2.43 7.65 11.41
C ALA A 100 2.20 7.76 12.93
N ILE A 101 3.19 8.28 13.68
CA ILE A 101 3.07 8.49 15.14
C ILE A 101 1.95 9.49 15.46
N LYS A 102 1.77 10.55 14.66
CA LYS A 102 0.72 11.54 14.90
C LYS A 102 -0.70 10.98 14.73
N VAL A 103 -0.86 9.92 13.92
CA VAL A 103 -2.14 9.23 13.72
C VAL A 103 -2.47 8.29 14.89
N ASP A 104 -1.48 7.87 15.67
CA ASP A 104 -1.63 7.08 16.90
C ASP A 104 -1.53 7.99 18.15
N PRO A 105 -2.63 8.62 18.60
CA PRO A 105 -2.62 9.54 19.74
C PRO A 105 -2.40 8.86 21.10
#